data_AF-W7FH05-F1
#
_entry.id   AF-W7FH05-F1
#
_cell.length_a   1.000
_cell.length_b   1.000
_cell.length_c   1.000
_cell.angle_alpha   90.00
_cell.angle_beta   90.00
_cell.angle_gamma   90.00
#
_symmetry.space_group_name_H-M   'P 1'
#
loop_
_entity.id
_entity.type
_entity.pdbx_description
1 polymer ?
#
loop_
_entity_poly.entity_id
_entity_poly.type
_entity_poly.pdbx_seq_one_letter_code
_entity_poly.pdbx_strand_id
1 'polypeptide(L)'
;MNVTNVVKRRKKLSYFHSLLLIIFSFFLSCARGMDYYKRLGVKRNATKEDISKAYRQLAKEYHPDIAPDKEKDFIEIANAYETLSDPEKRKMYDMYGEDYAQGGMGGGSPGRGEHAHGFHFDQDVVNEIFKQFAGGGGAGASGGRAGNFHFKFTSGGPSFNHFEDEYEDIYKNEVLKINSKNIESVLNDISFSLIINFYSPTCSHCISFKKKYLKLRKKFDGYITFAVVNCQEENMLCRKYNVKSLPQLILMRSDKTYETFYGNRTDENLTYFIKNNIPSAIIECNNQKKLDNFLTQNIEIPKVLFFISHNDNIVMLKALSLEFKKRINIGIIYNTNYSVMKLFKKKNIKTPSLLLVDDIDSLSGDLTQLKNFDFNILSLKLSHIVAQNRLKNNLYGHVTSYQELTKKKYESGQCHEKDSQICFFILKLLKKNYKSFDEDIKKVANKFSSDPLKILYINIYQQPYILDSFGLSNNIQYSNGLILVAFRPKRQKFKVYDGDVNVENVHKFVDNVVSGGIPINQNIKRSLKFVHVEQYDDEL
;
A
#
# COMPACT_ATOMS: atom_id res chain seq x y z
N MET A 1 -30.49 -68.16 22.47
CA MET A 1 -30.62 -66.69 22.53
C MET A 1 -30.20 -66.10 21.18
N ASN A 2 -31.12 -65.40 20.51
CA ASN A 2 -31.16 -65.27 19.05
C ASN A 2 -30.21 -64.23 18.42
N VAL A 3 -29.43 -64.70 17.45
CA VAL A 3 -28.46 -63.96 16.61
C VAL A 3 -29.12 -62.91 15.70
N THR A 4 -30.44 -62.99 15.49
CA THR A 4 -31.21 -62.07 14.64
C THR A 4 -31.38 -60.67 15.22
N ASN A 5 -31.27 -60.50 16.56
CA ASN A 5 -31.39 -59.19 17.20
C ASN A 5 -30.13 -58.33 17.11
N VAL A 6 -28.94 -58.94 16.95
CA VAL A 6 -27.67 -58.20 16.88
C VAL A 6 -27.50 -57.52 15.51
N VAL A 7 -27.94 -58.17 14.42
CA VAL A 7 -27.85 -57.61 13.06
C VAL A 7 -28.86 -56.47 12.86
N LYS A 8 -30.09 -56.58 13.41
CA LYS A 8 -31.08 -55.48 13.38
C LYS A 8 -30.64 -54.27 14.21
N ARG A 9 -30.00 -54.49 15.38
CA ARG A 9 -29.43 -53.39 16.19
C ARG A 9 -28.28 -52.69 15.49
N ARG A 10 -27.37 -53.42 14.82
CA ARG A 10 -26.26 -52.81 14.04
C ARG A 10 -26.76 -52.00 12.83
N LYS A 11 -27.78 -52.48 12.10
CA LYS A 11 -28.38 -51.71 11.00
C LYS A 11 -29.12 -50.46 11.51
N LYS A 12 -29.92 -50.55 12.58
CA LYS A 12 -30.59 -49.37 13.16
C LYS A 12 -29.62 -48.32 13.71
N LEU A 13 -28.51 -48.74 14.33
CA LEU A 13 -27.47 -47.84 14.84
C LEU A 13 -26.70 -47.16 13.68
N SER A 14 -26.46 -47.87 12.59
CA SER A 14 -25.86 -47.32 11.36
C SER A 14 -26.77 -46.30 10.66
N TYR A 15 -28.08 -46.57 10.55
CA TYR A 15 -29.02 -45.60 9.98
C TYR A 15 -29.19 -44.38 10.88
N PHE A 16 -29.14 -44.53 12.20
CA PHE A 16 -29.22 -43.40 13.14
C PHE A 16 -27.97 -42.53 13.07
N HIS A 17 -26.76 -43.12 12.97
CA HIS A 17 -25.53 -42.35 12.74
C HIS A 17 -25.47 -41.72 11.34
N SER A 18 -25.97 -42.38 10.29
CA SER A 18 -26.07 -41.77 8.97
C SER A 18 -27.11 -40.63 8.93
N LEU A 19 -28.24 -40.75 9.62
CA LEU A 19 -29.23 -39.66 9.72
C LEU A 19 -28.70 -38.50 10.57
N LEU A 20 -27.97 -38.80 11.64
CA LEU A 20 -27.32 -37.79 12.49
C LEU A 20 -26.17 -37.10 11.75
N LEU A 21 -25.41 -37.80 10.90
CA LEU A 21 -24.40 -37.23 10.00
C LEU A 21 -25.02 -36.42 8.86
N ILE A 22 -26.19 -36.80 8.34
CA ILE A 22 -26.92 -36.02 7.33
C ILE A 22 -27.50 -34.77 7.97
N ILE A 23 -28.12 -34.85 9.15
CA ILE A 23 -28.61 -33.69 9.91
C ILE A 23 -27.45 -32.79 10.36
N PHE A 24 -26.33 -33.37 10.80
CA PHE A 24 -25.11 -32.63 11.15
C PHE A 24 -24.42 -32.04 9.92
N SER A 25 -24.50 -32.67 8.73
CA SER A 25 -24.05 -32.09 7.45
C SER A 25 -24.99 -31.02 6.92
N PHE A 26 -26.30 -31.12 7.21
CA PHE A 26 -27.30 -30.12 6.86
C PHE A 26 -27.18 -28.91 7.81
N PHE A 27 -26.83 -29.14 9.08
CA PHE A 27 -26.46 -28.08 10.04
C PHE A 27 -25.06 -27.50 9.79
N LEU A 28 -24.06 -28.29 9.37
CA LEU A 28 -22.74 -27.79 8.95
C LEU A 28 -22.82 -27.00 7.64
N SER A 29 -23.87 -27.18 6.84
CA SER A 29 -24.10 -26.38 5.64
C SER A 29 -24.79 -25.04 5.91
N CYS A 30 -25.12 -24.74 7.18
CA CYS A 30 -25.76 -23.49 7.61
C CYS A 30 -24.91 -22.65 8.59
N ALA A 31 -23.63 -22.97 8.80
CA ALA A 31 -22.68 -22.11 9.50
C ALA A 31 -21.80 -21.30 8.51
N ARG A 32 -22.44 -20.71 7.50
CA ARG A 32 -21.92 -19.53 6.79
C ARG A 32 -22.68 -18.31 7.33
N GLY A 33 -22.04 -17.16 7.35
CA GLY A 33 -22.45 -15.93 8.04
C GLY A 33 -23.97 -15.70 8.10
N MET A 34 -24.44 -15.20 9.25
CA MET A 34 -25.81 -14.74 9.32
C MET A 34 -25.90 -13.35 8.69
N ASP A 35 -26.73 -13.23 7.65
CA ASP A 35 -27.11 -11.95 7.02
C ASP A 35 -27.31 -10.85 8.06
N TYR A 36 -26.63 -9.71 7.91
CA TYR A 36 -26.70 -8.54 8.81
C TYR A 36 -28.13 -8.08 9.11
N TYR A 37 -29.07 -8.21 8.17
CA TYR A 37 -30.48 -7.91 8.45
C TYR A 37 -31.09 -8.92 9.43
N LYS A 38 -30.76 -10.21 9.29
CA LYS A 38 -31.19 -11.26 10.23
C LYS A 38 -30.47 -11.14 11.57
N ARG A 39 -29.19 -10.75 11.57
CA ARG A 39 -28.37 -10.51 12.76
C ARG A 39 -28.94 -9.40 13.64
N LEU A 40 -29.43 -8.32 13.02
CA LEU A 40 -30.15 -7.26 13.73
C LEU A 40 -31.65 -7.55 13.94
N GLY A 41 -32.18 -8.64 13.37
CA GLY A 41 -33.60 -8.98 13.47
C GLY A 41 -34.54 -8.01 12.73
N VAL A 42 -34.06 -7.34 11.69
CA VAL A 42 -34.81 -6.33 10.90
C VAL A 42 -35.06 -6.79 9.46
N LYS A 43 -36.09 -6.23 8.81
CA LYS A 43 -36.38 -6.50 7.39
C LYS A 43 -35.41 -5.74 6.48
N ARG A 44 -35.19 -6.21 5.25
CA ARG A 44 -34.32 -5.55 4.26
C ARG A 44 -34.76 -4.14 3.87
N ASN A 45 -36.04 -3.81 4.02
CA ASN A 45 -36.59 -2.46 3.81
C ASN A 45 -36.66 -1.63 5.12
N ALA A 46 -36.01 -2.06 6.20
CA ALA A 46 -36.01 -1.33 7.47
C ALA A 46 -35.44 0.08 7.33
N THR A 47 -36.04 1.03 8.04
CA THR A 47 -35.58 2.41 8.10
C THR A 47 -34.32 2.52 8.96
N LYS A 48 -33.62 3.65 8.88
CA LYS A 48 -32.43 3.90 9.71
C LYS A 48 -32.79 3.90 11.20
N GLU A 49 -33.97 4.40 11.55
CA GLU A 49 -34.50 4.40 12.90
C GLU A 49 -34.73 2.98 13.42
N ASP A 50 -35.28 2.08 12.59
CA ASP A 50 -35.51 0.67 12.94
C ASP A 50 -34.18 -0.06 13.20
N ILE A 51 -33.18 0.16 12.34
CA ILE A 51 -31.84 -0.41 12.45
C ILE A 51 -31.15 0.07 13.74
N SER A 52 -31.24 1.36 14.05
CA SER A 52 -30.70 1.93 15.28
C SER A 52 -31.42 1.47 16.54
N LYS A 53 -32.74 1.26 16.47
CA LYS A 53 -33.52 0.74 17.58
C LYS A 53 -33.16 -0.72 17.88
N ALA A 54 -33.04 -1.54 16.84
CA ALA A 54 -32.65 -2.95 16.97
C ALA A 54 -31.23 -3.09 17.55
N TYR A 55 -30.27 -2.30 17.04
CA TYR A 55 -28.91 -2.28 17.59
C TYR A 55 -28.89 -1.91 19.07
N ARG A 56 -29.60 -0.86 19.49
CA ARG A 56 -29.63 -0.44 20.91
C ARG A 56 -30.20 -1.50 21.84
N GLN A 57 -31.13 -2.32 21.37
CA GLN A 57 -31.69 -3.42 22.15
C GLN A 57 -30.69 -4.57 22.28
N LEU A 58 -30.08 -4.98 21.17
CA LEU A 58 -29.08 -6.04 21.14
C LEU A 58 -27.78 -5.64 21.87
N ALA A 59 -27.33 -4.39 21.74
CA ALA A 59 -26.14 -3.89 22.41
C ALA A 59 -26.27 -3.88 23.95
N LYS A 60 -27.49 -3.73 24.48
CA LYS A 60 -27.75 -3.87 25.93
C LYS A 60 -27.73 -5.32 26.38
N GLU A 61 -28.18 -6.24 25.55
CA GLU A 61 -28.26 -7.67 25.88
C GLU A 61 -26.89 -8.37 25.73
N TYR A 62 -26.10 -7.95 24.75
CA TYR A 62 -24.81 -8.54 24.40
C TYR A 62 -23.61 -7.71 24.88
N HIS A 63 -23.82 -6.68 25.71
CA HIS A 63 -22.72 -5.86 26.24
C HIS A 63 -21.69 -6.74 26.99
N PRO A 64 -20.37 -6.55 26.81
CA PRO A 64 -19.35 -7.38 27.48
C PRO A 64 -19.47 -7.43 29.00
N ASP A 65 -19.94 -6.34 29.63
CA ASP A 65 -20.18 -6.31 31.08
C ASP A 65 -21.39 -7.15 31.52
N ILE A 66 -22.33 -7.44 30.62
CA ILE A 66 -23.59 -8.17 30.88
C ILE A 66 -23.47 -9.62 30.40
N ALA A 67 -22.81 -9.84 29.26
CA ALA A 67 -22.61 -11.13 28.62
C ALA A 67 -21.14 -11.26 28.16
N PRO A 68 -20.18 -11.42 29.10
CA PRO A 68 -18.75 -11.48 28.78
C PRO A 68 -18.41 -12.64 27.83
N ASP A 69 -19.18 -13.73 27.88
CA ASP A 69 -18.97 -14.92 27.06
C ASP A 69 -19.46 -14.75 25.60
N LYS A 70 -20.10 -13.62 25.27
CA LYS A 70 -20.71 -13.33 23.96
C LYS A 70 -20.06 -12.15 23.22
N GLU A 71 -18.80 -11.84 23.53
CA GLU A 71 -18.03 -10.77 22.89
C GLU A 71 -18.06 -10.85 21.35
N LYS A 72 -17.89 -12.05 20.80
CA LYS A 72 -17.95 -12.28 19.34
C LYS A 72 -19.31 -11.90 18.74
N ASP A 73 -20.38 -12.21 19.47
CA ASP A 73 -21.72 -11.90 19.02
C ASP A 73 -22.00 -10.40 19.02
N PHE A 74 -21.46 -9.69 20.01
CA PHE A 74 -21.52 -8.23 20.12
C PHE A 74 -20.77 -7.55 18.96
N ILE A 75 -19.57 -8.04 18.62
CA ILE A 75 -18.78 -7.56 17.48
C ILE A 75 -19.57 -7.71 16.17
N GLU A 76 -20.21 -8.86 15.94
CA GLU A 76 -21.03 -9.07 14.74
C GLU A 76 -22.27 -8.16 14.69
N ILE A 77 -22.90 -7.90 15.83
CA ILE A 77 -24.03 -6.96 15.94
C ILE A 77 -23.58 -5.52 15.63
N ALA A 78 -22.40 -5.11 16.12
CA ALA A 78 -21.83 -3.80 15.82
C ALA A 78 -21.50 -3.64 14.33
N ASN A 79 -20.86 -4.65 13.72
CA ASN A 79 -20.55 -4.66 12.29
C ASN A 79 -21.81 -4.60 11.41
N ALA A 80 -22.86 -5.33 11.78
CA ALA A 80 -24.15 -5.27 11.10
C ALA A 80 -24.78 -3.87 11.20
N TYR A 81 -24.75 -3.25 12.39
CA TYR A 81 -25.26 -1.89 12.57
C TYR A 81 -24.48 -0.86 11.75
N GLU A 82 -23.15 -0.91 11.78
CA GLU A 82 -22.32 0.05 11.04
C GLU A 82 -22.52 -0.07 9.53
N THR A 83 -22.64 -1.30 9.03
CA THR A 83 -22.84 -1.56 7.60
C THR A 83 -24.23 -1.12 7.14
N LEU A 84 -25.28 -1.40 7.94
CA LEU A 84 -26.67 -1.13 7.53
C LEU A 84 -27.15 0.29 7.86
N SER A 85 -26.52 0.98 8.81
CA SER A 85 -26.89 2.35 9.20
C SER A 85 -26.33 3.44 8.27
N ASP A 86 -25.28 3.12 7.49
CA ASP A 86 -24.72 3.97 6.45
C ASP A 86 -25.32 3.63 5.07
N PRO A 87 -25.92 4.60 4.34
CA PRO A 87 -26.58 4.34 3.07
C PRO A 87 -25.68 3.74 1.98
N GLU A 88 -24.41 4.16 1.92
CA GLU A 88 -23.45 3.69 0.92
C GLU A 88 -22.98 2.27 1.25
N LYS A 89 -22.62 2.00 2.51
CA LYS A 89 -22.23 0.64 2.96
C LYS A 89 -23.38 -0.35 2.82
N ARG A 90 -24.61 0.07 3.15
CA ARG A 90 -25.82 -0.74 2.97
C ARG A 90 -26.04 -1.09 1.50
N LYS A 91 -25.89 -0.11 0.60
CA LYS A 91 -25.99 -0.33 -0.85
C LYS A 91 -24.95 -1.33 -1.35
N MET A 92 -23.70 -1.22 -0.89
CA MET A 92 -22.63 -2.16 -1.25
C MET A 92 -22.88 -3.56 -0.70
N TYR A 93 -23.35 -3.68 0.55
CA TYR A 93 -23.74 -4.94 1.16
C TYR A 93 -24.93 -5.59 0.44
N ASP A 94 -25.92 -4.81 0.02
CA ASP A 94 -27.07 -5.28 -0.76
C ASP A 94 -26.66 -5.75 -2.17
N MET A 95 -25.60 -5.18 -2.76
CA MET A 95 -25.11 -5.52 -4.10
C MET A 95 -24.15 -6.73 -4.12
N TYR A 96 -23.32 -6.90 -3.09
CA TYR A 96 -22.25 -7.90 -3.06
C TYR A 96 -22.43 -9.01 -2.00
N GLY A 97 -23.36 -8.87 -1.04
CA GLY A 97 -23.63 -9.87 -0.01
C GLY A 97 -22.53 -10.01 1.06
N GLU A 98 -22.56 -11.10 1.82
CA GLU A 98 -21.64 -11.37 2.94
C GLU A 98 -20.17 -11.52 2.52
N ASP A 99 -19.90 -11.86 1.24
CA ASP A 99 -18.54 -11.95 0.68
C ASP A 99 -17.81 -10.59 0.67
N TYR A 100 -18.54 -9.48 0.77
CA TYR A 100 -18.00 -8.14 0.94
C TYR A 100 -17.71 -7.79 2.42
N ALA A 101 -18.47 -8.41 3.33
CA ALA A 101 -18.45 -8.12 4.76
C ALA A 101 -17.45 -9.01 5.54
N GLN A 102 -17.35 -10.29 5.19
CA GLN A 102 -16.37 -11.22 5.74
C GLN A 102 -15.18 -11.35 4.79
N GLY A 103 -14.11 -10.60 5.06
CA GLY A 103 -12.81 -10.87 4.47
C GLY A 103 -12.34 -12.29 4.86
N GLY A 104 -12.63 -13.26 4.00
CA GLY A 104 -12.10 -14.63 3.94
C GLY A 104 -11.56 -15.26 5.22
N MET A 105 -12.39 -16.06 5.91
CA MET A 105 -11.93 -17.00 6.92
C MET A 105 -12.61 -18.37 6.70
N GLY A 106 -11.89 -19.30 6.06
CA GLY A 106 -12.34 -20.65 5.75
C GLY A 106 -11.32 -21.37 4.86
N GLY A 107 -10.46 -22.19 5.47
CA GLY A 107 -9.15 -22.60 4.95
C GLY A 107 -9.08 -23.69 3.87
N GLY A 108 -7.90 -23.81 3.27
CA GLY A 108 -7.34 -25.09 2.83
C GLY A 108 -7.05 -25.29 1.33
N SER A 109 -6.15 -24.50 0.72
CA SER A 109 -5.30 -24.97 -0.39
C SER A 109 -4.07 -24.06 -0.60
N PRO A 110 -2.86 -24.61 -0.82
CA PRO A 110 -1.63 -23.84 -0.81
C PRO A 110 -1.37 -23.17 -2.17
N GLY A 111 -1.25 -21.84 -2.17
CA GLY A 111 -0.73 -21.07 -3.30
C GLY A 111 -1.69 -20.01 -3.85
N ARG A 112 -1.57 -18.78 -3.32
CA ARG A 112 -2.10 -17.45 -3.74
C ARG A 112 -2.59 -16.76 -2.46
N GLY A 113 -1.92 -15.75 -1.93
CA GLY A 113 -1.65 -14.45 -2.55
C GLY A 113 -2.62 -13.45 -1.90
N GLU A 114 -2.08 -12.60 -1.01
CA GLU A 114 -2.73 -11.49 -0.30
C GLU A 114 -3.67 -10.67 -1.23
N HIS A 115 -4.58 -9.86 -0.66
CA HIS A 115 -5.55 -8.92 -1.28
C HIS A 115 -7.03 -9.37 -1.27
N ALA A 116 -7.61 -9.50 -0.07
CA ALA A 116 -9.04 -9.32 0.16
C ALA A 116 -9.27 -8.89 1.62
N HIS A 117 -9.32 -7.59 1.91
CA HIS A 117 -9.78 -7.09 3.21
C HIS A 117 -11.22 -6.61 3.06
N GLY A 118 -12.17 -7.39 3.58
CA GLY A 118 -13.50 -6.88 3.95
C GLY A 118 -13.36 -5.88 5.11
N PHE A 119 -14.41 -5.10 5.38
CA PHE A 119 -14.45 -4.17 6.51
C PHE A 119 -14.50 -4.93 7.83
N HIS A 120 -13.35 -5.41 8.29
CA HIS A 120 -13.14 -5.77 9.68
C HIS A 120 -12.38 -4.64 10.38
N PHE A 121 -12.98 -4.10 11.44
CA PHE A 121 -12.26 -3.25 12.36
C PHE A 121 -11.35 -4.09 13.24
N ASP A 122 -10.10 -3.64 13.36
CA ASP A 122 -9.16 -4.14 14.34
C ASP A 122 -9.71 -3.86 15.75
N GLN A 123 -9.46 -4.76 16.71
CA GLN A 123 -9.96 -4.68 18.09
C GLN A 123 -9.56 -3.34 18.74
N ASP A 124 -8.43 -2.78 18.30
CA ASP A 124 -7.90 -1.47 18.74
C ASP A 124 -8.74 -0.28 18.25
N VAL A 125 -9.32 -0.34 17.05
CA VAL A 125 -10.18 0.73 16.50
C VAL A 125 -11.56 0.72 17.14
N VAL A 126 -12.10 -0.46 17.44
CA VAL A 126 -13.37 -0.62 18.17
C VAL A 126 -13.21 -0.09 19.60
N ASN A 127 -12.10 -0.39 20.26
CA ASN A 127 -11.78 0.14 21.59
C ASN A 127 -11.59 1.67 21.61
N GLU A 128 -11.10 2.27 20.53
CA GLU A 128 -10.94 3.72 20.38
C GLU A 128 -12.27 4.44 20.11
N ILE A 129 -13.16 3.84 19.31
CA ILE A 129 -14.54 4.29 19.12
C ILE A 129 -15.33 4.17 20.43
N PHE A 130 -15.10 3.11 21.21
CA PHE A 130 -15.71 2.90 22.52
C PHE A 130 -15.28 3.99 23.52
N LYS A 131 -14.00 4.39 23.53
CA LYS A 131 -13.50 5.51 24.35
C LYS A 131 -14.08 6.86 23.94
N GLN A 132 -14.33 7.08 22.65
CA GLN A 132 -14.95 8.32 22.16
C GLN A 132 -16.45 8.42 22.50
N PHE A 133 -17.17 7.31 22.58
CA PHE A 133 -18.60 7.29 22.92
C PHE A 133 -18.89 7.17 24.43
N ALA A 134 -18.02 6.50 25.20
CA ALA A 134 -18.14 6.39 26.66
C ALA A 134 -17.75 7.69 27.40
N GLY A 135 -17.06 8.62 26.73
CA GLY A 135 -16.61 9.90 27.28
C GLY A 135 -17.50 11.11 26.98
N GLY A 136 -18.79 10.91 26.70
CA GLY A 136 -19.71 11.97 26.28
C GLY A 136 -20.58 12.51 27.42
N GLY A 137 -20.04 13.38 28.26
CA GLY A 137 -20.82 14.13 29.25
C GLY A 137 -20.16 15.44 29.65
N GLY A 138 -20.41 16.52 28.91
CA GLY A 138 -20.09 17.89 29.36
C GLY A 138 -19.60 18.83 28.27
N ALA A 139 -20.32 19.94 28.11
CA ALA A 139 -20.08 21.02 27.16
C ALA A 139 -18.77 21.80 27.40
N GLY A 140 -18.24 22.45 26.35
CA GLY A 140 -17.35 23.61 26.51
C GLY A 140 -16.21 23.75 25.49
N ALA A 141 -16.40 24.71 24.57
CA ALA A 141 -15.44 25.48 23.78
C ALA A 141 -13.91 25.20 23.78
N SER A 142 -13.34 25.43 22.57
CA SER A 142 -12.02 26.05 22.29
C SER A 142 -10.84 25.15 21.88
N GLY A 143 -10.31 25.43 20.68
CA GLY A 143 -8.86 25.53 20.45
C GLY A 143 -8.18 24.29 19.87
N GLY A 144 -7.77 24.37 18.61
CA GLY A 144 -6.98 23.32 17.95
C GLY A 144 -5.58 23.09 18.56
N ARG A 145 -5.00 21.93 18.28
CA ARG A 145 -3.55 21.72 18.31
C ARG A 145 -3.13 20.51 17.48
N ALA A 146 -2.12 20.77 16.66
CA ALA A 146 -1.39 19.83 15.83
C ALA A 146 -0.76 18.69 16.63
N GLY A 147 -0.73 17.49 16.03
CA GLY A 147 -0.02 16.34 16.57
C GLY A 147 1.50 16.50 16.44
N ASN A 148 2.13 16.96 17.52
CA ASN A 148 3.55 16.74 17.80
C ASN A 148 3.73 15.33 18.38
N PHE A 149 4.40 14.44 17.67
CA PHE A 149 4.99 13.24 18.29
C PHE A 149 6.26 13.65 19.04
N HIS A 150 6.11 13.96 20.33
CA HIS A 150 7.21 14.12 21.28
C HIS A 150 7.44 12.78 21.99
N PHE A 151 8.59 12.15 21.79
CA PHE A 151 9.07 11.12 22.71
C PHE A 151 9.31 11.78 24.08
N LYS A 152 8.50 11.43 25.09
CA LYS A 152 8.77 11.74 26.49
C LYS A 152 9.81 10.75 27.02
N PHE A 153 11.02 11.24 27.28
CA PHE A 153 11.89 10.60 28.26
C PHE A 153 11.27 10.82 29.65
N THR A 154 10.83 9.74 30.30
CA THR A 154 10.43 9.78 31.71
C THR A 154 11.69 9.80 32.57
N SER A 155 12.03 11.00 33.05
CA SER A 155 12.94 11.22 34.16
C SER A 155 12.26 10.81 35.47
N GLY A 156 12.82 9.85 36.20
CA GLY A 156 12.51 9.60 37.62
C GLY A 156 13.82 9.42 38.38
N GLY A 157 14.08 10.25 39.38
CA GLY A 157 15.14 10.04 40.38
C GLY A 157 14.53 9.79 41.76
N PRO A 158 15.31 9.81 42.86
CA PRO A 158 16.67 9.31 43.04
C PRO A 158 16.67 8.08 43.97
N SER A 159 17.70 7.23 43.89
CA SER A 159 18.04 6.30 44.99
C SER A 159 19.52 6.44 45.28
N PHE A 160 19.83 6.75 46.54
CA PHE A 160 21.17 6.96 47.07
C PHE A 160 21.79 5.64 47.53
N ASN A 161 23.12 5.62 47.42
CA ASN A 161 24.13 4.73 48.01
C ASN A 161 24.49 3.45 47.22
N HIS A 162 25.50 3.57 46.37
CA HIS A 162 26.82 2.99 46.68
C HIS A 162 27.92 3.85 46.03
N PHE A 163 28.86 4.34 46.85
CA PHE A 163 30.12 4.90 46.38
C PHE A 163 31.02 3.74 45.95
N GLU A 164 31.09 3.52 44.64
CA GLU A 164 32.23 2.89 43.98
C GLU A 164 32.81 3.93 43.03
N ASP A 165 34.13 4.09 43.01
CA ASP A 165 34.84 5.08 42.21
C ASP A 165 34.54 4.90 40.70
N GLU A 166 33.51 5.60 40.22
CA GLU A 166 32.95 5.44 38.89
C GLU A 166 33.81 6.22 37.88
N TYR A 167 34.52 5.50 37.01
CA TYR A 167 35.09 6.10 35.80
C TYR A 167 33.95 6.74 35.00
N GLU A 168 33.89 8.08 34.97
CA GLU A 168 32.80 8.84 34.35
C GLU A 168 32.62 8.43 32.88
N ASP A 169 31.46 7.85 32.53
CA ASP A 169 31.14 7.43 31.16
C ASP A 169 31.33 8.60 30.18
N ILE A 170 32.21 8.41 29.21
CA ILE A 170 32.61 9.47 28.28
C ILE A 170 31.45 9.93 27.39
N TYR A 171 30.41 9.15 27.13
CA TYR A 171 29.26 9.50 26.29
C TYR A 171 28.03 9.97 27.08
N LYS A 172 27.99 9.76 28.41
CA LYS A 172 26.87 10.18 29.29
C LYS A 172 25.50 9.80 28.69
N ASN A 173 24.49 10.67 28.83
CA ASN A 173 23.15 10.54 28.22
C ASN A 173 23.09 11.13 26.79
N GLU A 174 24.23 11.41 26.16
CA GLU A 174 24.25 12.01 24.83
C GLU A 174 23.88 10.97 23.77
N VAL A 175 24.19 9.70 23.96
CA VAL A 175 23.98 8.64 22.96
C VAL A 175 23.28 7.45 23.61
N LEU A 176 22.46 6.73 22.83
CA LEU A 176 21.80 5.50 23.28
C LEU A 176 22.85 4.50 23.77
N LYS A 177 22.77 4.09 25.04
CA LYS A 177 23.64 3.05 25.60
C LYS A 177 23.02 1.67 25.38
N ILE A 178 23.81 0.74 24.86
CA ILE A 178 23.42 -0.65 24.67
C ILE A 178 24.15 -1.53 25.67
N ASN A 179 23.40 -2.40 26.33
CA ASN A 179 23.89 -3.43 27.25
C ASN A 179 23.20 -4.77 26.98
N SER A 180 23.63 -5.82 27.67
CA SER A 180 23.02 -7.15 27.57
C SER A 180 21.50 -7.19 27.84
N LYS A 181 20.94 -6.22 28.58
CA LYS A 181 19.52 -6.20 28.95
C LYS A 181 18.64 -5.57 27.86
N ASN A 182 19.12 -4.53 27.18
CA ASN A 182 18.31 -3.75 26.25
C ASN A 182 18.60 -4.01 24.76
N ILE A 183 19.70 -4.72 24.44
CA ILE A 183 20.12 -4.87 23.04
C ILE A 183 19.04 -5.49 22.16
N GLU A 184 18.29 -6.47 22.65
CA GLU A 184 17.25 -7.12 21.84
C GLU A 184 16.11 -6.16 21.50
N SER A 185 15.66 -5.36 22.47
CA SER A 185 14.67 -4.29 22.23
C SER A 185 15.21 -3.29 21.22
N VAL A 186 16.43 -2.79 21.44
CA VAL A 186 17.04 -1.79 20.54
C VAL A 186 17.19 -2.34 19.12
N LEU A 187 17.56 -3.60 18.94
CA LEU A 187 17.69 -4.24 17.64
C LEU A 187 16.33 -4.46 16.96
N ASN A 188 15.27 -4.75 17.72
CA ASN A 188 13.93 -4.92 17.18
C ASN A 188 13.29 -3.56 16.80
N ASP A 189 13.70 -2.48 17.46
CA ASP A 189 13.21 -1.11 17.19
C ASP A 189 14.00 -0.40 16.07
N ILE A 190 14.93 -1.08 15.39
CA ILE A 190 15.68 -0.48 14.27
C ILE A 190 14.74 -0.24 13.09
N SER A 191 14.35 1.02 12.89
CA SER A 191 13.58 1.42 11.71
C SER A 191 14.37 1.20 10.40
N PHE A 192 15.66 1.58 10.37
CA PHE A 192 16.47 1.56 9.15
C PHE A 192 17.88 1.02 9.36
N SER A 193 18.68 1.70 10.16
CA SER A 193 20.07 1.34 10.45
C SER A 193 20.49 1.91 11.80
N LEU A 194 21.34 1.17 12.50
CA LEU A 194 21.88 1.52 13.80
C LEU A 194 23.41 1.51 13.73
N ILE A 195 24.04 2.60 14.13
CA ILE A 195 25.50 2.70 14.19
C ILE A 195 25.94 2.51 15.63
N ILE A 196 26.67 1.43 15.90
CA ILE A 196 27.16 1.10 17.25
C ILE A 196 28.65 1.38 17.33
N ASN A 197 29.06 2.19 18.30
CA ASN A 197 30.46 2.39 18.65
C ASN A 197 30.80 1.66 19.95
N PHE A 198 31.66 0.65 19.84
CA PHE A 198 32.23 -0.08 20.95
C PHE A 198 33.43 0.69 21.49
N TYR A 199 33.43 0.99 22.79
CA TYR A 199 34.45 1.83 23.41
C TYR A 199 34.79 1.37 24.82
N SER A 200 35.80 1.99 25.43
CA SER A 200 36.07 1.91 26.87
C SER A 200 36.37 3.32 27.40
N PRO A 201 35.94 3.68 28.63
CA PRO A 201 36.20 5.00 29.22
C PRO A 201 37.69 5.35 29.36
N THR A 202 38.55 4.34 29.55
CA THR A 202 40.00 4.52 29.77
C THR A 202 40.83 4.53 28.47
N CYS A 203 40.18 4.33 27.32
CA CYS A 203 40.84 4.24 26.02
C CYS A 203 41.07 5.63 25.40
N SER A 204 42.34 6.02 25.25
CA SER A 204 42.75 7.33 24.67
C SER A 204 42.21 7.55 23.25
N HIS A 205 42.23 6.52 22.40
CA HIS A 205 41.64 6.56 21.07
C HIS A 205 40.12 6.72 21.09
N CYS A 206 39.45 6.23 22.12
CA CYS A 206 38.00 6.33 22.30
C CYS A 206 37.60 7.74 22.73
N ILE A 207 38.33 8.31 23.69
CA ILE A 207 38.16 9.70 24.14
C ILE A 207 38.35 10.68 22.97
N SER A 208 39.42 10.52 22.19
CA SER A 208 39.67 11.37 21.02
C SER A 208 38.64 11.18 19.90
N PHE A 209 38.06 9.98 19.75
CA PHE A 209 37.02 9.70 18.76
C PHE A 209 35.64 10.26 19.14
N LYS A 210 35.35 10.45 20.43
CA LYS A 210 34.06 10.95 20.94
C LYS A 210 33.53 12.15 20.14
N LYS A 211 34.35 13.20 19.98
CA LYS A 211 33.94 14.45 19.31
C LYS A 211 33.53 14.20 17.85
N LYS A 212 34.26 13.35 17.13
CA LYS A 212 33.93 12.97 15.75
C LYS A 212 32.65 12.14 15.68
N TYR A 213 32.49 11.19 16.60
CA TYR A 213 31.29 10.35 16.67
C TYR A 213 30.02 11.18 16.95
N LEU A 214 30.07 12.14 17.88
CA LEU A 214 28.95 13.04 18.14
C LEU A 214 28.66 13.99 16.97
N LYS A 215 29.70 14.45 16.26
CA LYS A 215 29.53 15.22 15.02
C LYS A 215 28.81 14.40 13.94
N LEU A 216 29.17 13.14 13.77
CA LEU A 216 28.50 12.22 12.84
C LEU A 216 27.04 12.00 13.24
N ARG A 217 26.76 11.75 14.52
CA ARG A 217 25.38 11.63 15.01
C ARG A 217 24.54 12.83 14.62
N LYS A 218 25.02 14.05 14.91
CA LYS A 218 24.31 15.29 14.56
C LYS A 218 24.10 15.44 13.04
N LYS A 219 25.05 14.98 12.22
CA LYS A 219 24.97 15.04 10.75
C LYS A 219 23.86 14.14 10.19
N PHE A 220 23.54 13.04 10.86
CA PHE A 220 22.57 12.03 10.42
C PHE A 220 21.36 11.90 11.35
N ASP A 221 21.11 12.95 12.13
CA ASP A 221 20.04 12.97 13.12
C ASP A 221 18.66 12.82 12.46
N GLY A 222 17.76 12.11 13.14
CA GLY A 222 16.40 11.85 12.67
C GLY A 222 16.20 10.61 11.79
N TYR A 223 17.25 10.06 11.16
CA TYR A 223 17.10 8.90 10.26
C TYR A 223 18.19 7.82 10.36
N ILE A 224 19.21 8.02 11.20
CA ILE A 224 20.11 6.96 11.63
C ILE A 224 20.23 7.02 13.16
N THR A 225 20.02 5.89 13.82
CA THR A 225 20.22 5.78 15.26
C THR A 225 21.70 5.56 15.56
N PHE A 226 22.23 6.30 16.54
CA PHE A 226 23.61 6.14 17.02
C PHE A 226 23.56 5.57 18.44
N ALA A 227 24.37 4.56 18.71
CA ALA A 227 24.47 3.90 19.99
C ALA A 227 25.92 3.57 20.39
N VAL A 228 26.14 3.37 21.68
CA VAL A 228 27.44 3.01 22.23
C VAL A 228 27.34 1.77 23.11
N VAL A 229 28.41 0.99 23.13
CA VAL A 229 28.59 -0.16 24.04
C VAL A 229 29.89 0.03 24.79
N ASN A 230 29.84 0.04 26.12
CA ASN A 230 31.02 0.06 26.96
C ASN A 230 31.57 -1.37 27.09
N CYS A 231 32.70 -1.68 26.45
CA CYS A 231 33.31 -3.01 26.49
C CYS A 231 33.98 -3.36 27.82
N GLN A 232 34.19 -2.37 28.70
CA GLN A 232 34.69 -2.63 30.06
C GLN A 232 33.59 -3.26 30.92
N GLU A 233 32.34 -2.82 30.74
CA GLU A 233 31.16 -3.36 31.42
C GLU A 233 30.58 -4.57 30.68
N GLU A 234 30.49 -4.49 29.34
CA GLU A 234 29.77 -5.44 28.48
C GLU A 234 30.72 -6.33 27.67
N ASN A 235 31.71 -6.95 28.32
CA ASN A 235 32.77 -7.73 27.67
C ASN A 235 32.22 -8.88 26.79
N MET A 236 31.21 -9.61 27.29
CA MET A 236 30.57 -10.70 26.52
C MET A 236 29.92 -10.19 25.24
N LEU A 237 29.31 -8.99 25.29
CA LEU A 237 28.68 -8.37 24.14
C LEU A 237 29.70 -7.97 23.08
N CYS A 238 30.83 -7.39 23.49
CA CYS A 238 31.91 -7.01 22.57
C CYS A 238 32.56 -8.25 21.93
N ARG A 239 32.71 -9.35 22.68
CA ARG A 239 33.16 -10.64 22.11
C ARG A 239 32.17 -11.19 21.09
N LYS A 240 30.86 -11.13 21.37
CA LYS A 240 29.80 -11.57 20.44
C LYS A 240 29.88 -10.87 19.08
N TYR A 241 30.20 -9.58 19.07
CA TYR A 241 30.37 -8.80 17.83
C TYR A 241 31.81 -8.79 17.28
N ASN A 242 32.69 -9.67 17.78
CA ASN A 242 34.07 -9.82 17.32
C ASN A 242 34.87 -8.49 17.37
N VAL A 243 34.69 -7.72 18.44
CA VAL A 243 35.42 -6.46 18.64
C VAL A 243 36.87 -6.76 19.00
N LYS A 244 37.81 -6.42 18.10
CA LYS A 244 39.24 -6.70 18.27
C LYS A 244 40.07 -5.53 18.77
N SER A 245 39.61 -4.30 18.53
CA SER A 245 40.31 -3.07 18.89
C SER A 245 39.31 -1.98 19.22
N LEU A 246 39.67 -1.01 20.06
CA LEU A 246 38.78 0.08 20.45
C LEU A 246 39.32 1.43 19.94
N PRO A 247 38.44 2.36 19.55
CA PRO A 247 36.99 2.20 19.41
C PRO A 247 36.62 1.43 18.13
N GLN A 248 35.70 0.46 18.18
CA GLN A 248 35.24 -0.25 16.98
C GLN A 248 33.85 0.25 16.57
N LEU A 249 33.69 0.61 15.29
CA LEU A 249 32.40 1.04 14.76
C LEU A 249 31.79 -0.09 13.92
N ILE A 250 30.49 -0.34 14.10
CA ILE A 250 29.71 -1.20 13.21
C ILE A 250 28.44 -0.47 12.74
N LEU A 251 27.94 -0.88 11.58
CA LEU A 251 26.61 -0.51 11.08
C LEU A 251 25.74 -1.74 11.06
N MET A 252 24.71 -1.75 11.89
CA MET A 252 23.68 -2.78 11.99
C MET A 252 22.50 -2.42 11.08
N ARG A 253 22.04 -3.38 10.29
CA ARG A 253 20.88 -3.28 9.40
C ARG A 253 19.63 -3.83 10.10
N SER A 254 18.44 -3.52 9.55
CA SER A 254 17.16 -4.00 10.11
C SER A 254 16.97 -5.52 10.05
N ASP A 255 17.71 -6.23 9.18
CA ASP A 255 17.75 -7.70 9.14
C ASP A 255 18.75 -8.31 10.15
N LYS A 256 19.28 -7.49 11.07
CA LYS A 256 20.27 -7.86 12.10
C LYS A 256 21.64 -8.28 11.54
N THR A 257 21.88 -8.09 10.25
CA THR A 257 23.24 -8.18 9.68
C THR A 257 24.01 -6.90 9.96
N TYR A 258 25.34 -6.98 10.06
CA TYR A 258 26.17 -5.81 10.32
C TYR A 258 27.45 -5.79 9.50
N GLU A 259 27.93 -4.57 9.26
CA GLU A 259 29.23 -4.30 8.64
C GLU A 259 30.15 -3.64 9.64
N THR A 260 31.42 -4.01 9.62
CA THR A 260 32.43 -3.46 10.52
C THR A 260 33.25 -2.41 9.79
N PHE A 261 33.45 -1.26 10.41
CA PHE A 261 34.30 -0.22 9.85
C PHE A 261 35.78 -0.57 10.05
N TYR A 262 36.55 -0.45 8.99
CA TYR A 262 38.00 -0.61 9.01
C TYR A 262 38.68 0.63 8.41
N GLY A 263 39.88 0.94 8.90
CA GLY A 263 40.72 2.03 8.39
C GLY A 263 40.67 3.32 9.22
N ASN A 264 41.16 4.40 8.62
CA ASN A 264 41.35 5.67 9.31
C ASN A 264 40.01 6.38 9.57
N ARG A 265 39.81 6.84 10.81
CA ARG A 265 38.59 7.51 11.30
C ARG A 265 38.53 8.99 10.91
N THR A 266 38.68 9.28 9.61
CA THR A 266 38.44 10.62 9.03
C THR A 266 36.95 10.83 8.75
N ASP A 267 36.49 12.08 8.72
CA ASP A 267 35.08 12.41 8.47
C ASP A 267 34.59 11.86 7.12
N GLU A 268 35.48 11.86 6.12
CA GLU A 268 35.25 11.32 4.77
C GLU A 268 35.06 9.81 4.79
N ASN A 269 36.00 9.06 5.39
CA ASN A 269 35.93 7.60 5.45
C ASN A 269 34.71 7.11 6.23
N LEU A 270 34.37 7.79 7.33
CA LEU A 270 33.20 7.45 8.14
C LEU A 270 31.90 7.76 7.37
N THR A 271 31.83 8.90 6.70
CA THR A 271 30.68 9.25 5.84
C THR A 271 30.54 8.25 4.69
N TYR A 272 31.64 7.86 4.06
CA TYR A 272 31.68 6.89 2.96
C TYR A 272 31.20 5.50 3.42
N PHE A 273 31.70 5.04 4.56
CA PHE A 273 31.27 3.78 5.17
C PHE A 273 29.75 3.75 5.41
N ILE A 274 29.20 4.81 6.01
CA ILE A 274 27.75 4.93 6.26
C ILE A 274 27.00 4.95 4.93
N LYS A 275 27.41 5.80 3.98
CA LYS A 275 26.76 5.95 2.68
C LYS A 275 26.68 4.63 1.91
N ASN A 276 27.71 3.79 1.96
CA ASN A 276 27.76 2.55 1.18
C ASN A 276 27.09 1.37 1.85
N ASN A 277 27.10 1.30 3.19
CA ASN A 277 26.58 0.14 3.91
C ASN A 277 25.12 0.28 4.34
N ILE A 278 24.54 1.48 4.22
CA ILE A 278 23.10 1.68 4.44
C ILE A 278 22.28 1.01 3.33
N PRO A 279 21.32 0.15 3.70
CA PRO A 279 20.43 -0.48 2.74
C PRO A 279 19.60 0.56 1.99
N SER A 280 19.20 0.24 0.77
CA SER A 280 18.47 1.16 -0.10
C SER A 280 17.44 0.38 -0.92
N ALA A 281 16.23 0.93 -1.00
CA ALA A 281 15.23 0.52 -1.98
C ALA A 281 15.13 1.50 -3.16
N ILE A 282 16.02 2.51 -3.22
CA ILE A 282 16.06 3.49 -4.31
C ILE A 282 16.44 2.82 -5.63
N ILE A 283 15.76 3.22 -6.70
CA ILE A 283 16.13 2.88 -8.07
C ILE A 283 16.84 4.08 -8.73
N GLU A 284 18.11 3.93 -9.07
CA GLU A 284 18.85 4.96 -9.80
C GLU A 284 18.50 4.93 -11.29
N CYS A 285 17.75 5.93 -11.74
CA CYS A 285 17.27 6.05 -13.12
C CYS A 285 18.34 6.75 -13.98
N ASN A 286 19.43 6.03 -14.26
CA ASN A 286 20.59 6.56 -14.99
C ASN A 286 20.51 6.44 -16.53
N ASN A 287 19.46 5.80 -17.05
CA ASN A 287 19.16 5.74 -18.47
C ASN A 287 17.65 5.54 -18.68
N GLN A 288 17.21 5.69 -19.92
CA GLN A 288 15.79 5.56 -20.28
C GLN A 288 15.22 4.18 -19.94
N LYS A 289 15.97 3.10 -20.16
CA LYS A 289 15.53 1.74 -19.84
C LYS A 289 15.25 1.54 -18.35
N LYS A 290 16.13 2.03 -17.47
CA LYS A 290 15.91 1.97 -16.01
C LYS A 290 14.74 2.85 -15.57
N LEU A 291 14.58 4.02 -16.18
CA LEU A 291 13.44 4.89 -15.92
C LEU A 291 12.12 4.20 -16.31
N ASP A 292 12.05 3.60 -17.50
CA ASP A 292 10.87 2.89 -17.97
C ASP A 292 10.53 1.69 -17.06
N ASN A 293 11.54 0.93 -16.64
CA ASN A 293 11.36 -0.16 -15.66
C ASN A 293 10.84 0.36 -14.30
N PHE A 294 11.37 1.48 -13.81
CA PHE A 294 10.92 2.11 -12.57
C PHE A 294 9.45 2.53 -12.65
N LEU A 295 9.05 3.15 -13.75
CA LEU A 295 7.70 3.67 -13.96
C LEU A 295 6.65 2.56 -14.09
N THR A 296 7.03 1.43 -14.68
CA THR A 296 6.15 0.28 -14.92
C THR A 296 6.05 -0.67 -13.72
N GLN A 297 6.94 -0.56 -12.73
CA GLN A 297 6.94 -1.40 -11.54
C GLN A 297 5.83 -1.02 -10.53
N ASN A 298 5.12 -2.04 -10.03
CA ASN A 298 4.10 -1.96 -8.96
C ASN A 298 3.12 -0.79 -9.08
N ILE A 299 1.99 -1.06 -9.73
CA ILE A 299 1.08 -0.06 -10.31
C ILE A 299 0.31 0.71 -9.23
N GLU A 300 -0.12 -0.01 -8.21
CA GLU A 300 -0.89 0.50 -7.08
C GLU A 300 -0.07 1.40 -6.16
N ILE A 301 1.26 1.36 -6.31
CA ILE A 301 2.21 2.10 -5.49
C ILE A 301 2.58 3.40 -6.23
N PRO A 302 2.47 4.58 -5.59
CA PRO A 302 2.84 5.85 -6.20
C PRO A 302 4.34 5.90 -6.54
N LYS A 303 4.67 6.59 -7.64
CA LYS A 303 6.04 6.71 -8.18
C LYS A 303 6.55 8.11 -7.91
N VAL A 304 7.63 8.19 -7.15
CA VAL A 304 8.25 9.46 -6.77
C VAL A 304 9.66 9.51 -7.31
N LEU A 305 9.95 10.51 -8.14
CA LEU A 305 11.28 10.78 -8.67
C LEU A 305 11.90 11.96 -7.92
N PHE A 306 13.07 11.74 -7.33
CA PHE A 306 13.90 12.82 -6.79
C PHE A 306 14.94 13.23 -7.83
N PHE A 307 15.03 14.54 -8.07
CA PHE A 307 16.09 15.15 -8.85
C PHE A 307 17.09 15.76 -7.89
N ILE A 308 18.32 15.23 -7.90
CA ILE A 308 19.34 15.58 -6.91
C ILE A 308 20.70 15.88 -7.56
N SER A 309 21.58 16.53 -6.81
CA SER A 309 23.00 16.66 -7.10
C SER A 309 23.82 15.56 -6.39
N HIS A 310 25.07 15.33 -6.80
CA HIS A 310 25.98 14.42 -6.08
C HIS A 310 26.34 14.89 -4.66
N ASN A 311 26.15 16.17 -4.39
CA ASN A 311 26.39 16.78 -3.07
C ASN A 311 25.19 16.61 -2.13
N ASP A 312 24.02 16.23 -2.66
CA ASP A 312 22.82 16.06 -1.86
C ASP A 312 22.92 14.82 -0.97
N ASN A 313 22.22 14.84 0.15
CA ASN A 313 22.29 13.81 1.18
C ASN A 313 21.55 12.53 0.76
N ILE A 314 22.19 11.72 -0.08
CA ILE A 314 21.64 10.45 -0.56
C ILE A 314 21.30 9.47 0.59
N VAL A 315 22.00 9.57 1.72
CA VAL A 315 21.79 8.69 2.87
C VAL A 315 20.39 8.88 3.46
N MET A 316 19.95 10.13 3.54
CA MET A 316 18.59 10.47 3.96
C MET A 316 17.53 9.85 3.02
N LEU A 317 17.73 9.96 1.71
CA LEU A 317 16.82 9.34 0.73
C LEU A 317 16.82 7.80 0.86
N LYS A 318 17.97 7.18 1.15
CA LYS A 318 18.04 5.73 1.37
C LYS A 318 17.18 5.34 2.56
N ALA A 319 17.26 6.05 3.68
CA ALA A 319 16.40 5.83 4.83
C ALA A 319 14.91 5.98 4.48
N LEU A 320 14.52 7.07 3.79
CA LEU A 320 13.14 7.26 3.32
C LEU A 320 12.66 6.11 2.40
N SER A 321 13.53 5.60 1.52
CA SER A 321 13.18 4.48 0.65
C SER A 321 12.86 3.20 1.41
N LEU A 322 13.47 3.01 2.59
CA LEU A 322 13.17 1.88 3.47
C LEU A 322 11.90 2.14 4.28
N GLU A 323 11.70 3.35 4.79
CA GLU A 323 10.48 3.76 5.50
C GLU A 323 9.23 3.53 4.65
N PHE A 324 9.27 3.95 3.39
CA PHE A 324 8.15 3.85 2.46
C PHE A 324 8.21 2.60 1.58
N LYS A 325 9.04 1.61 1.93
CA LYS A 325 9.13 0.35 1.19
C LYS A 325 7.75 -0.28 1.06
N LYS A 326 7.40 -0.74 -0.15
CA LYS A 326 6.07 -1.26 -0.54
C LYS A 326 4.91 -0.25 -0.50
N ARG A 327 5.14 1.00 -0.09
CA ARG A 327 4.12 2.06 -0.04
C ARG A 327 4.39 3.19 -1.05
N ILE A 328 5.65 3.39 -1.44
CA ILE A 328 6.08 4.32 -2.49
C ILE A 328 7.28 3.69 -3.22
N ASN A 329 7.32 3.82 -4.54
CA ASN A 329 8.52 3.54 -5.31
C ASN A 329 9.31 4.84 -5.46
N ILE A 330 10.54 4.86 -4.94
CA ILE A 330 11.41 6.04 -4.97
C ILE A 330 12.52 5.82 -6.00
N GLY A 331 12.56 6.69 -7.00
CA GLY A 331 13.62 6.75 -8.00
C GLY A 331 14.45 8.02 -7.83
N ILE A 332 15.73 7.96 -8.20
CA ILE A 332 16.60 9.15 -8.23
C ILE A 332 17.13 9.40 -9.64
N ILE A 333 17.26 10.67 -9.99
CA ILE A 333 17.91 11.15 -11.20
C ILE A 333 18.90 12.23 -10.78
N TYR A 334 20.18 12.02 -11.10
CA TYR A 334 21.21 13.03 -10.87
C TYR A 334 21.14 14.12 -11.94
N ASN A 335 21.30 15.39 -11.55
CA ASN A 335 21.35 16.53 -12.47
C ASN A 335 22.45 16.42 -13.53
N THR A 336 23.52 15.66 -13.25
CA THR A 336 24.59 15.36 -14.22
C THR A 336 24.11 14.46 -15.36
N ASN A 337 22.96 13.80 -15.23
CA ASN A 337 22.41 12.93 -16.27
C ASN A 337 21.52 13.71 -17.24
N TYR A 338 22.15 14.48 -18.11
CA TYR A 338 21.47 15.32 -19.09
C TYR A 338 20.56 14.54 -20.04
N SER A 339 20.92 13.29 -20.39
CA SER A 339 20.14 12.44 -21.29
C SER A 339 18.77 12.10 -20.71
N VAL A 340 18.71 11.67 -19.45
CA VAL A 340 17.44 11.39 -18.75
C VAL A 340 16.72 12.69 -18.40
N MET A 341 17.45 13.73 -17.97
CA MET A 341 16.86 15.03 -17.65
C MET A 341 16.15 15.68 -18.85
N LYS A 342 16.69 15.49 -20.06
CA LYS A 342 16.12 15.96 -21.33
C LYS A 342 14.73 15.36 -21.61
N LEU A 343 14.39 14.20 -21.05
CA LEU A 343 13.07 13.60 -21.22
C LEU A 343 11.97 14.40 -20.50
N PHE A 344 12.32 15.16 -19.45
CA PHE A 344 11.38 15.95 -18.65
C PHE A 344 11.23 17.40 -19.16
N LYS A 345 11.74 17.72 -20.36
CA LYS A 345 11.99 19.08 -20.89
C LYS A 345 10.85 20.09 -20.90
N LYS A 346 9.60 19.69 -20.72
CA LYS A 346 8.50 20.66 -20.49
C LYS A 346 8.58 21.31 -19.10
N LYS A 347 9.43 20.81 -18.21
CA LYS A 347 9.65 21.31 -16.85
C LYS A 347 11.12 21.72 -16.72
N ASN A 348 11.40 22.99 -16.45
CA ASN A 348 12.75 23.46 -16.11
C ASN A 348 13.08 23.00 -14.67
N ILE A 349 13.37 21.70 -14.51
CA ILE A 349 13.49 21.06 -13.20
C ILE A 349 14.79 21.51 -12.53
N LYS A 350 14.66 22.22 -11.41
CA LYS A 350 15.78 22.59 -10.53
C LYS A 350 16.04 21.48 -9.50
N THR A 351 17.26 21.40 -9.00
CA THR A 351 17.63 20.47 -7.92
C THR A 351 17.89 21.20 -6.61
N PRO A 352 17.54 20.63 -5.44
CA PRO A 352 16.82 19.37 -5.28
C PRO A 352 15.31 19.55 -5.52
N SER A 353 14.67 18.59 -6.19
CA SER A 353 13.21 18.58 -6.36
C SER A 353 12.64 17.17 -6.33
N LEU A 354 11.33 17.10 -6.12
CA LEU A 354 10.55 15.88 -6.06
C LEU A 354 9.42 15.96 -7.09
N LEU A 355 9.24 14.91 -7.89
CA LEU A 355 8.13 14.74 -8.82
C LEU A 355 7.31 13.51 -8.41
N LEU A 356 6.05 13.72 -8.06
CA LEU A 356 5.05 12.65 -8.07
C LEU A 356 4.60 12.44 -9.52
N VAL A 357 4.84 11.25 -10.07
CA VAL A 357 4.47 10.95 -11.46
C VAL A 357 3.00 10.56 -11.51
N ASP A 358 2.21 11.39 -12.17
CA ASP A 358 0.78 11.15 -12.41
C ASP A 358 0.55 10.46 -13.77
N ASP A 359 1.36 10.79 -14.79
CA ASP A 359 1.29 10.17 -16.11
C ASP A 359 2.68 9.73 -16.58
N ILE A 360 2.80 8.43 -16.86
CA ILE A 360 4.04 7.73 -17.22
C ILE A 360 4.51 8.09 -18.64
N ASP A 361 3.58 8.40 -19.56
CA ASP A 361 3.94 8.69 -20.94
C ASP A 361 4.48 10.11 -21.09
N SER A 362 3.78 11.08 -20.51
CA SER A 362 4.18 12.49 -20.54
C SER A 362 5.21 12.86 -19.48
N LEU A 363 5.51 11.94 -18.55
CA LEU A 363 6.35 12.16 -17.36
C LEU A 363 5.88 13.39 -16.56
N SER A 364 4.56 13.61 -16.55
CA SER A 364 3.93 14.74 -15.90
C SER A 364 3.40 14.38 -14.50
N GLY A 365 3.00 15.41 -13.76
CA GLY A 365 2.53 15.30 -12.38
C GLY A 365 3.04 16.41 -11.47
N ASP A 366 2.79 16.28 -10.17
CA ASP A 366 3.14 17.29 -9.16
C ASP A 366 4.66 17.39 -8.96
N LEU A 367 5.27 18.46 -9.49
CA LEU A 367 6.67 18.81 -9.28
C LEU A 367 6.78 19.83 -8.15
N THR A 368 7.55 19.48 -7.13
CA THR A 368 7.84 20.39 -6.02
C THR A 368 9.32 20.63 -5.87
N GLN A 369 9.70 21.90 -5.91
CA GLN A 369 11.04 22.34 -5.55
C GLN A 369 11.26 22.19 -4.05
N LEU A 370 12.35 21.54 -3.65
CA LEU A 370 12.70 21.40 -2.25
C LEU A 370 13.59 22.58 -1.84
N LYS A 371 13.09 23.45 -0.97
CA LYS A 371 13.88 24.55 -0.39
C LYS A 371 14.89 24.02 0.62
N ASN A 372 14.43 23.12 1.48
CA ASN A 372 15.24 22.46 2.50
C ASN A 372 15.14 20.95 2.29
N PHE A 373 16.30 20.29 2.21
CA PHE A 373 16.41 18.85 2.05
C PHE A 373 16.41 18.18 3.43
N ASP A 374 15.24 18.22 4.10
CA ASP A 374 15.04 17.78 5.47
C ASP A 374 14.25 16.46 5.53
N PHE A 375 14.65 15.55 6.43
CA PHE A 375 14.06 14.21 6.52
C PHE A 375 12.60 14.24 6.96
N ASN A 376 12.26 15.03 7.98
CA ASN A 376 10.92 15.06 8.56
C ASN A 376 9.92 15.68 7.58
N ILE A 377 10.31 16.77 6.92
CA ILE A 377 9.49 17.43 5.90
C ILE A 377 9.20 16.46 4.74
N LEU A 378 10.23 15.72 4.29
CA LEU A 378 10.07 14.76 3.21
C LEU A 378 9.25 13.54 3.64
N SER A 379 9.49 12.97 4.82
CA SER A 379 8.67 11.87 5.36
C SER A 379 7.20 12.27 5.49
N LEU A 380 6.91 13.47 5.99
CA LEU A 380 5.53 13.99 6.06
C LEU A 380 4.90 14.09 4.67
N LYS A 381 5.65 14.62 3.70
CA LYS A 381 5.17 14.75 2.32
C LYS A 381 4.91 13.38 1.66
N LEU A 382 5.83 12.43 1.82
CA LEU A 382 5.67 11.08 1.32
C LEU A 382 4.48 10.36 2.00
N SER A 383 4.29 10.56 3.31
CA SER A 383 3.12 10.05 4.04
C SER A 383 1.81 10.61 3.49
N HIS A 384 1.77 11.90 3.15
CA HIS A 384 0.62 12.50 2.50
C HIS A 384 0.34 11.88 1.12
N ILE A 385 1.38 11.63 0.31
CA ILE A 385 1.24 10.93 -0.98
C ILE A 385 0.66 9.52 -0.78
N VAL A 386 1.13 8.78 0.23
CA VAL A 386 0.58 7.45 0.56
C VAL A 386 -0.88 7.55 0.97
N ALA A 387 -1.23 8.51 1.84
CA ALA A 387 -2.61 8.71 2.28
C ALA A 387 -3.52 9.07 1.10
N GLN A 388 -3.11 10.00 0.24
CA GLN A 388 -3.86 10.36 -0.96
C GLN A 388 -4.00 9.18 -1.93
N ASN A 389 -2.94 8.39 -2.13
CA ASN A 389 -3.01 7.21 -2.97
C ASN A 389 -3.94 6.14 -2.38
N ARG A 390 -3.94 5.96 -1.05
CA ARG A 390 -4.90 5.09 -0.36
C ARG A 390 -6.32 5.59 -0.53
N LEU A 391 -6.59 6.90 -0.39
CA LEU A 391 -7.91 7.47 -0.60
C LEU A 391 -8.35 7.32 -2.06
N LYS A 392 -7.45 7.57 -3.02
CA LYS A 392 -7.69 7.30 -4.46
C LYS A 392 -7.98 5.82 -4.71
N ASN A 393 -7.32 4.88 -4.03
CA ASN A 393 -7.58 3.46 -4.24
C ASN A 393 -8.81 2.95 -3.46
N ASN A 394 -9.14 3.55 -2.31
CA ASN A 394 -10.18 3.06 -1.39
C ASN A 394 -11.54 3.76 -1.54
N LEU A 395 -11.59 5.05 -1.89
CA LEU A 395 -12.87 5.79 -2.02
C LEU A 395 -13.41 5.82 -3.45
N TYR A 396 -12.55 5.81 -4.47
CA TYR A 396 -12.94 6.06 -5.85
C TYR A 396 -11.92 5.43 -6.78
N GLY A 397 -12.18 4.23 -7.31
CA GLY A 397 -11.29 3.53 -8.24
C GLY A 397 -11.08 4.23 -9.60
N HIS A 398 -10.65 5.50 -9.58
CA HIS A 398 -10.53 6.37 -10.74
C HIS A 398 -9.12 6.88 -10.90
N VAL A 399 -8.39 6.10 -11.67
CA VAL A 399 -7.49 6.67 -12.67
C VAL A 399 -8.33 7.54 -13.61
N THR A 400 -7.85 8.75 -13.91
CA THR A 400 -8.42 9.70 -14.89
C THR A 400 -8.99 8.94 -16.10
N SER A 401 -10.32 8.92 -16.15
CA SER A 401 -11.08 7.89 -16.86
C SER A 401 -11.21 8.14 -18.35
N TYR A 402 -10.39 9.01 -18.95
CA TYR A 402 -10.26 9.04 -20.42
C TYR A 402 -8.86 9.48 -20.85
N GLN A 403 -8.08 8.50 -21.29
CA GLN A 403 -6.72 8.69 -21.79
C GLN A 403 -6.35 7.57 -22.76
N GLU A 404 -5.23 7.73 -23.45
CA GLU A 404 -4.67 6.67 -24.28
C GLU A 404 -4.17 5.51 -23.42
N LEU A 405 -4.53 4.28 -23.81
CA LEU A 405 -3.86 3.09 -23.33
C LEU A 405 -2.66 2.80 -24.23
N THR A 406 -1.50 3.31 -23.84
CA THR A 406 -0.22 3.05 -24.52
C THR A 406 0.36 1.71 -24.09
N LYS A 407 1.41 1.26 -24.80
CA LYS A 407 2.19 0.08 -24.40
C LYS A 407 2.68 0.19 -22.95
N LYS A 408 3.25 1.34 -22.55
CA LYS A 408 3.77 1.54 -21.20
C LYS A 408 2.66 1.45 -20.14
N LYS A 409 1.47 1.99 -20.42
CA LYS A 409 0.31 1.91 -19.52
C LYS A 409 -0.24 0.49 -19.39
N TYR A 410 -0.30 -0.24 -20.50
CA TYR A 410 -0.70 -1.65 -20.49
C TYR A 410 0.31 -2.53 -19.74
N GLU A 411 1.61 -2.33 -19.95
CA GLU A 411 2.69 -3.02 -19.24
C GLU A 411 2.75 -2.63 -17.76
N SER A 412 2.39 -1.38 -17.42
CA SER A 412 2.07 -0.96 -16.06
C SER A 412 0.67 -1.41 -15.63
N GLY A 413 0.17 -2.50 -16.18
CA GLY A 413 -1.02 -3.26 -15.80
C GLY A 413 -2.39 -2.58 -15.93
N GLN A 414 -2.49 -1.40 -16.52
CA GLN A 414 -3.77 -0.78 -16.83
C GLN A 414 -4.50 -1.63 -17.87
N CYS A 415 -5.66 -2.19 -17.50
CA CYS A 415 -6.42 -3.11 -18.34
C CYS A 415 -5.64 -4.36 -18.79
N HIS A 416 -4.61 -4.73 -18.03
CA HIS A 416 -3.85 -5.96 -18.25
C HIS A 416 -4.63 -7.17 -17.72
N GLU A 417 -4.24 -8.37 -18.10
CA GLU A 417 -4.85 -9.67 -17.73
C GLU A 417 -5.10 -9.91 -16.23
N LYS A 418 -4.55 -9.09 -15.34
CA LYS A 418 -4.76 -9.19 -13.88
C LYS A 418 -5.78 -8.19 -13.35
N ASP A 419 -6.11 -7.17 -14.16
CA ASP A 419 -7.04 -6.09 -13.82
C ASP A 419 -8.47 -6.61 -13.73
N SER A 420 -9.09 -6.42 -12.57
CA SER A 420 -10.47 -6.85 -12.29
C SER A 420 -11.52 -5.86 -12.76
N GLN A 421 -11.14 -4.61 -13.05
CA GLN A 421 -12.08 -3.58 -13.51
C GLN A 421 -12.52 -3.83 -14.96
N ILE A 422 -13.69 -3.30 -15.33
CA ILE A 422 -14.15 -3.31 -16.72
C ILE A 422 -13.46 -2.16 -17.45
N CYS A 423 -12.88 -2.45 -18.62
CA CYS A 423 -12.25 -1.46 -19.47
C CYS A 423 -13.07 -1.24 -20.74
N PHE A 424 -13.52 -0.02 -20.96
CA PHE A 424 -14.16 0.39 -22.20
C PHE A 424 -13.11 1.01 -23.11
N PHE A 425 -12.90 0.42 -24.29
CA PHE A 425 -11.96 0.89 -25.28
C PHE A 425 -12.67 1.56 -26.43
N ILE A 426 -12.28 2.80 -26.71
CA ILE A 426 -12.55 3.48 -27.98
C ILE A 426 -11.35 3.24 -28.89
N LEU A 427 -11.50 2.32 -29.83
CA LEU A 427 -10.47 1.98 -30.79
C LEU A 427 -10.52 2.99 -31.95
N LYS A 428 -9.49 3.82 -32.07
CA LYS A 428 -9.36 4.84 -33.12
C LYS A 428 -8.59 4.26 -34.30
N LEU A 429 -9.28 3.99 -35.40
CA LEU A 429 -8.72 3.32 -36.58
C LEU A 429 -7.96 4.28 -37.51
N LEU A 430 -8.38 5.54 -37.55
CA LEU A 430 -7.87 6.53 -38.50
C LEU A 430 -6.98 7.56 -37.80
N LYS A 431 -5.94 8.03 -38.50
CA LYS A 431 -5.11 9.17 -38.09
C LYS A 431 -5.86 10.49 -38.31
N LYS A 432 -6.95 10.69 -37.56
CA LYS A 432 -7.80 11.89 -37.58
C LYS A 432 -7.78 12.60 -36.23
N ASN A 433 -8.09 13.89 -36.23
CA ASN A 433 -8.20 14.67 -35.00
C ASN A 433 -9.58 14.44 -34.35
N TYR A 434 -9.59 13.78 -33.20
CA TYR A 434 -10.81 13.51 -32.42
C TYR A 434 -11.02 14.49 -31.26
N LYS A 435 -10.32 15.64 -31.22
CA LYS A 435 -10.28 16.53 -30.05
C LYS A 435 -11.65 16.91 -29.47
N SER A 436 -12.63 17.27 -30.31
CA SER A 436 -13.98 17.60 -29.83
C SER A 436 -14.66 16.40 -29.17
N PHE A 437 -14.61 15.25 -29.84
CA PHE A 437 -15.17 14.00 -29.33
C PHE A 437 -14.48 13.58 -28.02
N ASP A 438 -13.15 13.70 -27.96
CA ASP A 438 -12.34 13.37 -26.79
C ASP A 438 -12.71 14.22 -25.57
N GLU A 439 -12.95 15.52 -25.74
CA GLU A 439 -13.41 16.39 -24.64
C GLU A 439 -14.81 16.02 -24.14
N ASP A 440 -15.71 15.59 -25.02
CA ASP A 440 -17.04 15.15 -24.61
C ASP A 440 -17.01 13.78 -23.93
N ILE A 441 -16.17 12.85 -24.39
CA ILE A 441 -15.98 11.57 -23.70
C ILE A 441 -15.34 11.76 -22.33
N LYS A 442 -14.44 12.73 -22.11
CA LYS A 442 -13.96 13.06 -20.75
C LYS A 442 -15.11 13.41 -19.81
N LYS A 443 -16.12 14.17 -20.29
CA LYS A 443 -17.31 14.49 -19.48
C LYS A 443 -18.11 13.24 -19.16
N VAL A 444 -18.29 12.33 -20.12
CA VAL A 444 -18.94 11.03 -19.90
C VAL A 444 -18.17 10.23 -18.86
N ALA A 445 -16.86 10.12 -19.01
CA ALA A 445 -16.01 9.35 -18.12
C ALA A 445 -15.97 9.89 -16.68
N ASN A 446 -16.12 11.21 -16.50
CA ASN A 446 -16.26 11.83 -15.18
C ASN A 446 -17.58 11.43 -14.47
N LYS A 447 -18.66 11.18 -15.22
CA LYS A 447 -19.93 10.70 -14.62
C LYS A 447 -19.79 9.30 -14.05
N PHE A 448 -18.97 8.47 -14.68
CA PHE A 448 -18.59 7.14 -14.21
C PHE A 448 -17.24 7.16 -13.47
N SER A 449 -16.86 8.32 -12.89
CA SER A 449 -16.06 8.28 -11.65
C SER A 449 -16.91 7.58 -10.57
N SER A 450 -16.52 7.28 -9.35
CA SER A 450 -17.27 6.32 -8.48
C SER A 450 -17.45 4.86 -8.97
N ASP A 451 -17.60 4.54 -10.25
CA ASP A 451 -17.77 3.16 -10.73
C ASP A 451 -16.45 2.38 -10.91
N PRO A 452 -16.37 1.05 -10.67
CA PRO A 452 -15.12 0.29 -10.81
C PRO A 452 -14.77 -0.04 -12.28
N LEU A 453 -14.70 0.98 -13.14
CA LEU A 453 -14.44 0.88 -14.57
C LEU A 453 -13.45 1.93 -15.06
N LYS A 454 -12.91 1.70 -16.26
CA LYS A 454 -12.02 2.62 -16.97
C LYS A 454 -12.57 2.86 -18.37
N ILE A 455 -12.61 4.11 -18.83
CA ILE A 455 -12.86 4.44 -20.24
C ILE A 455 -11.53 4.89 -20.84
N LEU A 456 -11.10 4.31 -21.95
CA LEU A 456 -9.80 4.56 -22.53
C LEU A 456 -9.93 4.55 -24.04
N TYR A 457 -8.97 5.15 -24.73
CA TYR A 457 -8.85 4.98 -26.17
C TYR A 457 -7.55 4.26 -26.54
N ILE A 458 -7.55 3.56 -27.66
CA ILE A 458 -6.36 2.93 -28.23
C ILE A 458 -6.21 3.46 -29.65
N ASN A 459 -5.03 3.97 -29.97
CA ASN A 459 -4.68 4.35 -31.33
C ASN A 459 -4.32 3.11 -32.16
N ILE A 460 -5.30 2.57 -32.88
CA ILE A 460 -5.11 1.33 -33.66
C ILE A 460 -4.20 1.57 -34.86
N TYR A 461 -4.13 2.78 -35.39
CA TYR A 461 -3.17 3.13 -36.44
C TYR A 461 -1.73 2.79 -36.01
N GLN A 462 -1.40 3.01 -34.73
CA GLN A 462 -0.09 2.69 -34.15
C GLN A 462 0.00 1.26 -33.60
N GLN A 463 -1.15 0.62 -33.32
CA GLN A 463 -1.24 -0.69 -32.65
C GLN A 463 -2.23 -1.63 -33.37
N PRO A 464 -1.97 -1.99 -34.65
CA PRO A 464 -2.94 -2.70 -35.49
C PRO A 464 -3.30 -4.10 -34.97
N TYR A 465 -2.35 -4.80 -34.34
CA TYR A 465 -2.53 -6.15 -33.81
C TYR A 465 -3.55 -6.25 -32.65
N ILE A 466 -3.98 -5.12 -32.08
CA ILE A 466 -5.04 -5.09 -31.08
C ILE A 466 -6.38 -5.57 -31.68
N LEU A 467 -6.66 -5.27 -32.96
CA LEU A 467 -7.88 -5.74 -33.63
C LEU A 467 -7.95 -7.26 -33.69
N ASP A 468 -6.82 -7.91 -33.96
CA ASP A 468 -6.72 -9.38 -34.02
C ASP A 468 -7.10 -10.05 -32.69
N SER A 469 -6.81 -9.38 -31.58
CA SER A 469 -7.11 -9.88 -30.23
C SER A 469 -8.61 -10.01 -30.02
N PHE A 470 -9.37 -9.05 -30.55
CA PHE A 470 -10.84 -9.05 -30.56
C PHE A 470 -11.44 -9.75 -31.79
N GLY A 471 -10.62 -10.24 -32.72
CA GLY A 471 -11.09 -10.86 -33.97
C GLY A 471 -11.76 -9.91 -34.95
N LEU A 472 -11.38 -8.64 -34.91
CA LEU A 472 -12.01 -7.52 -35.63
C LEU A 472 -11.34 -7.17 -36.97
N SER A 473 -10.34 -7.93 -37.39
CA SER A 473 -9.47 -7.61 -38.53
C SER A 473 -10.18 -7.70 -39.90
N ASN A 474 -11.27 -8.48 -40.02
CA ASN A 474 -11.81 -8.90 -41.32
C ASN A 474 -13.27 -8.49 -41.60
N ASN A 475 -13.99 -7.85 -40.67
CA ASN A 475 -15.47 -7.79 -40.77
C ASN A 475 -16.12 -6.59 -40.06
N ILE A 476 -15.91 -5.35 -40.51
CA ILE A 476 -16.58 -4.20 -39.89
C ILE A 476 -16.96 -3.12 -40.92
N GLN A 477 -18.23 -2.72 -40.90
CA GLN A 477 -18.70 -1.44 -41.45
C GLN A 477 -18.36 -0.33 -40.45
N TYR A 478 -17.39 0.52 -40.81
CA TYR A 478 -16.91 1.61 -39.94
C TYR A 478 -17.63 2.90 -40.29
N SER A 479 -18.71 3.23 -39.58
CA SER A 479 -19.44 4.47 -39.85
C SER A 479 -18.59 5.73 -39.64
N ASN A 480 -17.63 5.72 -38.70
CA ASN A 480 -16.73 6.86 -38.41
C ASN A 480 -15.26 6.50 -38.08
N GLY A 481 -14.82 5.27 -38.36
CA GLY A 481 -13.46 4.82 -38.01
C GLY A 481 -13.20 4.67 -36.51
N LEU A 482 -14.27 4.45 -35.72
CA LEU A 482 -14.23 4.21 -34.29
C LEU A 482 -14.91 2.87 -33.98
N ILE A 483 -14.38 2.13 -33.01
CA ILE A 483 -15.02 0.93 -32.46
C ILE A 483 -15.09 1.08 -30.95
N LEU A 484 -16.22 0.72 -30.35
CA LEU A 484 -16.38 0.70 -28.90
C LEU A 484 -16.44 -0.75 -28.40
N VAL A 485 -15.57 -1.07 -27.44
CA VAL A 485 -15.43 -2.41 -26.87
C VAL A 485 -15.51 -2.34 -25.35
N ALA A 486 -16.38 -3.13 -24.73
CA ALA A 486 -16.31 -3.41 -23.29
C ALA A 486 -15.44 -4.67 -23.08
N PHE A 487 -14.42 -4.58 -22.25
CA PHE A 487 -13.45 -5.64 -22.00
C PHE A 487 -13.32 -5.94 -20.50
N ARG A 488 -13.26 -7.22 -20.14
CA ARG A 488 -12.98 -7.74 -18.81
C ARG A 488 -11.62 -8.43 -18.84
N PRO A 489 -10.52 -7.72 -18.50
CA PRO A 489 -9.16 -8.23 -18.68
C PRO A 489 -8.91 -9.54 -17.94
N LYS A 490 -9.20 -9.59 -16.63
CA LYS A 490 -9.02 -10.80 -15.81
C LYS A 490 -9.84 -12.00 -16.28
N ARG A 491 -10.97 -11.78 -16.95
CA ARG A 491 -11.81 -12.85 -17.49
C ARG A 491 -11.53 -13.13 -18.97
N GLN A 492 -10.71 -12.31 -19.63
CA GLN A 492 -10.43 -12.35 -21.07
C GLN A 492 -11.70 -12.36 -21.93
N LYS A 493 -12.73 -11.62 -21.49
CA LYS A 493 -14.02 -11.50 -22.18
C LYS A 493 -14.26 -10.10 -22.68
N PHE A 494 -14.92 -9.96 -23.83
CA PHE A 494 -15.29 -8.67 -24.40
C PHE A 494 -16.71 -8.66 -24.97
N LYS A 495 -17.18 -7.47 -25.34
CA LYS A 495 -18.37 -7.22 -26.16
C LYS A 495 -18.12 -5.98 -27.00
N VAL A 496 -18.30 -6.10 -28.30
CA VAL A 496 -18.28 -4.97 -29.23
C VAL A 496 -19.66 -4.34 -29.27
N TYR A 497 -19.69 -3.01 -29.32
CA TYR A 497 -20.91 -2.25 -29.59
C TYR A 497 -21.23 -2.30 -31.09
N ASP A 498 -22.45 -2.68 -31.43
CA ASP A 498 -22.86 -2.97 -32.80
C ASP A 498 -23.39 -1.74 -33.58
N GLY A 499 -23.17 -0.52 -33.05
CA GLY A 499 -23.67 0.73 -33.65
C GLY A 499 -22.64 1.85 -33.73
N ASP A 500 -23.09 3.03 -34.16
CA ASP A 500 -22.22 4.19 -34.36
C ASP A 500 -21.66 4.73 -33.05
N VAL A 501 -20.34 4.93 -33.01
CA VAL A 501 -19.67 5.47 -31.81
C VAL A 501 -19.80 7.00 -31.80
N ASN A 502 -20.72 7.49 -30.97
CA ASN A 502 -20.89 8.90 -30.63
C ASN A 502 -21.03 9.05 -29.10
N VAL A 503 -21.04 10.28 -28.58
CA VAL A 503 -21.02 10.57 -27.13
C VAL A 503 -22.21 9.92 -26.40
N GLU A 504 -23.41 10.02 -26.98
CA GLU A 504 -24.64 9.46 -26.40
C GLU A 504 -24.60 7.94 -26.36
N ASN A 505 -24.17 7.31 -27.46
CA ASN A 505 -24.07 5.86 -27.56
C ASN A 505 -22.98 5.29 -26.67
N VAL A 506 -21.86 5.99 -26.49
CA VAL A 506 -20.83 5.60 -25.51
C VAL A 506 -21.41 5.60 -24.10
N HIS A 507 -22.11 6.68 -23.71
CA HIS A 507 -22.76 6.75 -22.40
C HIS A 507 -23.76 5.59 -22.19
N LYS A 508 -24.68 5.38 -23.14
CA LYS A 508 -25.70 4.32 -23.07
C LYS A 508 -25.08 2.93 -23.00
N PHE A 509 -24.04 2.68 -23.80
CA PHE A 509 -23.37 1.38 -23.80
C PHE A 509 -22.65 1.10 -22.47
N VAL A 510 -21.94 2.09 -21.93
CA VAL A 510 -21.28 1.97 -20.61
C VAL A 510 -22.32 1.71 -19.53
N ASP A 511 -23.37 2.52 -19.47
CA ASP A 511 -24.45 2.42 -18.49
C ASP A 511 -25.16 1.04 -18.53
N ASN A 512 -25.50 0.55 -19.72
CA ASN A 512 -26.15 -0.74 -19.90
C ASN A 512 -25.24 -1.92 -19.51
N VAL A 513 -23.94 -1.83 -19.74
CA VAL A 513 -22.97 -2.86 -19.34
C VAL A 513 -22.79 -2.87 -17.82
N VAL A 514 -22.68 -1.68 -17.20
CA VAL A 514 -22.53 -1.52 -15.75
C VAL A 514 -23.78 -1.99 -15.01
N SER A 515 -24.96 -1.63 -15.51
CA SER A 515 -26.27 -2.03 -14.98
C SER A 515 -26.62 -3.51 -15.26
N GLY A 516 -25.76 -4.25 -15.97
CA GLY A 516 -25.96 -5.68 -16.26
C GLY A 516 -26.93 -5.99 -17.41
N GLY A 517 -27.44 -4.98 -18.11
CA GLY A 517 -28.32 -5.15 -19.28
C GLY A 517 -27.62 -5.74 -20.51
N ILE A 518 -26.29 -5.60 -20.61
CA ILE A 518 -25.49 -6.19 -21.70
C ILE A 518 -24.40 -7.11 -21.12
N PRO A 519 -24.46 -8.43 -21.38
CA PRO A 519 -23.43 -9.34 -20.90
C PRO A 519 -22.15 -9.28 -21.75
N ILE A 520 -21.00 -9.22 -21.09
CA ILE A 520 -19.67 -9.34 -21.71
C ILE A 520 -19.29 -10.83 -21.76
N ASN A 521 -19.60 -11.50 -22.89
CA ASN A 521 -19.53 -12.96 -23.01
C ASN A 521 -18.62 -13.50 -24.12
N GLN A 522 -18.10 -12.65 -25.02
CA GLN A 522 -17.23 -13.09 -26.12
C GLN A 522 -15.80 -13.33 -25.61
N ASN A 523 -15.15 -14.42 -26.00
CA ASN A 523 -13.76 -14.68 -25.62
C ASN A 523 -12.81 -14.02 -26.62
N ILE A 524 -11.74 -13.36 -26.13
CA ILE A 524 -10.69 -12.86 -27.03
C ILE A 524 -9.97 -14.03 -27.70
N LYS A 525 -9.43 -13.79 -28.90
CA LYS A 525 -8.64 -14.79 -29.64
C LYS A 525 -7.23 -14.97 -29.06
N ARG A 526 -6.67 -13.88 -28.54
CA ARG A 526 -5.34 -13.80 -27.93
C ARG A 526 -5.27 -12.56 -27.06
N SER A 527 -4.35 -12.55 -26.10
CA SER A 527 -4.06 -11.40 -25.25
C SER A 527 -3.69 -10.15 -26.07
N LEU A 528 -4.00 -8.98 -25.52
CA LEU A 528 -3.66 -7.70 -26.16
C LEU A 528 -2.14 -7.59 -26.34
N LYS A 529 -1.72 -7.43 -27.59
CA LYS A 529 -0.31 -7.31 -27.97
C LYS A 529 -0.02 -5.89 -28.44
N PHE A 530 0.71 -5.14 -27.61
CA PHE A 530 1.27 -3.84 -27.97
C PHE A 530 2.67 -4.01 -28.58
N VAL A 531 2.92 -3.36 -29.71
CA VAL A 531 4.20 -3.40 -30.44
C VAL A 531 4.99 -2.11 -30.18
N HIS A 532 6.32 -2.20 -30.19
CA HIS A 532 7.17 -1.01 -30.19
C HIS A 532 6.96 -0.27 -31.52
N VAL A 533 6.47 0.96 -31.43
CA VAL A 533 6.47 1.88 -32.56
C VAL A 533 7.85 2.52 -32.57
N GLU A 534 8.75 2.04 -33.42
CA GLU A 534 9.86 2.88 -33.86
C GLU A 534 9.22 4.02 -34.67
N GLN A 535 9.47 5.27 -34.27
CA GLN A 535 9.08 6.42 -35.08
C GLN A 535 9.88 6.31 -36.39
N TYR A 536 9.29 5.69 -37.40
CA TYR A 536 9.61 6.07 -38.77
C TYR A 536 8.99 7.45 -38.96
N ASP A 537 9.84 8.47 -38.85
CA ASP A 537 9.54 9.76 -39.46
C ASP A 537 9.43 9.47 -40.97
N ASP A 538 8.19 9.39 -41.46
CA ASP A 538 7.89 9.18 -42.86
C ASP A 538 8.47 10.36 -43.68
N GLU A 539 9.62 10.15 -44.32
CA GLU A 539 9.86 10.68 -45.65
C GLU A 539 8.94 9.90 -46.61
N LEU A 540 7.87 10.56 -47.08
CA LEU A 540 7.30 10.46 -48.43
C LEU A 540 6.15 11.46 -48.61
#